data_AF-A0A6G3X1Z5-F1
#
_entry.id   AF-A0A6G3X1Z5-F1
#
_cell.length_a   1.000
_cell.length_b   1.000
_cell.length_c   1.000
_cell.angle_alpha   90.00
_cell.angle_beta   90.00
_cell.angle_gamma   90.00
#
_symmetry.space_group_name_H-M   'P 1'
#
loop_
_entity.id
_entity.type
_entity.pdbx_description
1 polymer ?
#
loop_
_entity_poly.entity_id
_entity_poly.type
_entity_poly.pdbx_seq_one_letter_code
_entity_poly.pdbx_strand_id
1 'polypeptide(L)'
;VTPPVDAPYDTYALDAEATYTVGGAARTLGAGTSVRTLPPPPTADSWAGDLDWTASRNGWGPVERDRSNGESGAGDGGPLKIGGVTYAKGLGTHAPARIRYYLGGKCTSFTAEVGVDDAQATRGSVRFSVTADGAEKVASPVLGAADPAWKLTADVSGAKYVELIVQDGGDGNGNDHADWGNARFHCGG
;
A
#
# COMPACT_ATOMS: atom_id res chain seq x y z
N VAL A 1 -24.45 -4.74 -9.48
CA VAL A 1 -23.78 -4.89 -10.79
C VAL A 1 -22.60 -5.84 -10.59
N THR A 2 -22.47 -6.88 -11.39
CA THR A 2 -21.34 -7.82 -11.35
C THR A 2 -20.61 -7.72 -12.69
N PRO A 3 -19.30 -7.44 -12.73
CA PRO A 3 -18.56 -7.40 -13.99
C PRO A 3 -18.51 -8.81 -14.63
N PRO A 4 -18.44 -8.90 -15.97
CA PRO A 4 -18.13 -10.16 -16.65
C PRO A 4 -16.85 -10.80 -16.12
N VAL A 5 -16.77 -12.14 -16.15
CA VAL A 5 -15.60 -12.90 -15.66
C VAL A 5 -14.31 -12.56 -16.43
N ASP A 6 -14.45 -12.07 -17.65
CA ASP A 6 -13.41 -11.69 -18.60
C ASP A 6 -13.26 -10.17 -18.75
N ALA A 7 -13.86 -9.39 -17.84
CA ALA A 7 -13.74 -7.94 -17.87
C ALA A 7 -12.26 -7.53 -17.85
N PRO A 8 -11.81 -6.70 -18.81
CA PRO A 8 -10.47 -6.14 -18.82
C PRO A 8 -10.11 -5.45 -17.50
N TYR A 9 -8.81 -5.31 -17.26
CA TYR A 9 -8.32 -4.53 -16.16
C TYR A 9 -8.53 -3.03 -16.45
N ASP A 10 -9.58 -2.45 -15.88
CA ASP A 10 -9.97 -1.06 -16.13
C ASP A 10 -10.81 -0.49 -14.98
N THR A 11 -11.01 0.82 -15.01
CA THR A 11 -11.96 1.55 -14.17
C THR A 11 -13.28 1.73 -14.92
N TYR A 12 -14.35 1.17 -14.37
CA TYR A 12 -15.69 1.22 -14.95
C TYR A 12 -16.56 2.21 -14.17
N ALA A 13 -17.16 3.18 -14.87
CA ALA A 13 -18.16 4.07 -14.30
C ALA A 13 -19.49 3.34 -14.08
N LEU A 14 -20.13 3.61 -12.95
CA LEU A 14 -21.46 3.13 -12.59
C LEU A 14 -22.34 4.35 -12.29
N ASP A 15 -23.25 4.65 -13.20
CA ASP A 15 -24.20 5.75 -13.06
C ASP A 15 -25.60 5.21 -12.77
N ALA A 16 -26.31 5.88 -11.87
CA ALA A 16 -27.69 5.63 -11.54
C ALA A 16 -28.49 6.93 -11.70
N GLU A 17 -29.61 6.86 -12.41
CA GLU A 17 -30.51 7.97 -12.62
C GLU A 17 -31.89 7.63 -12.03
N ALA A 18 -32.49 8.59 -11.33
CA ALA A 18 -33.85 8.49 -10.81
C ALA A 18 -34.66 9.71 -11.23
N THR A 19 -35.86 9.46 -11.78
CA THR A 19 -36.82 10.51 -12.10
C THR A 19 -37.93 10.56 -11.06
N TYR A 20 -38.30 11.75 -10.60
CA TYR A 20 -39.36 11.98 -9.62
C TYR A 20 -40.14 13.26 -9.96
N THR A 21 -41.32 13.44 -9.36
CA THR A 21 -42.18 14.61 -9.64
C THR A 21 -42.29 15.51 -8.42
N VAL A 22 -42.11 16.82 -8.61
CA VAL A 22 -42.36 17.83 -7.57
C VAL A 22 -43.22 18.93 -8.17
N GLY A 23 -44.41 19.16 -7.58
CA GLY A 23 -45.35 20.18 -8.05
C GLY A 23 -45.83 19.96 -9.49
N GLY A 24 -45.98 18.71 -9.94
CA GLY A 24 -46.39 18.36 -11.30
C GLY A 24 -45.29 18.43 -12.36
N ALA A 25 -44.08 18.87 -12.01
CA ALA A 25 -42.92 18.86 -12.90
C ALA A 25 -42.02 17.64 -12.63
N ALA A 26 -41.60 16.96 -13.70
CA ALA A 26 -40.60 15.90 -13.62
C ALA A 26 -39.21 16.49 -13.30
N ARG A 27 -38.45 15.77 -12.49
CA ARG A 27 -37.09 16.08 -12.04
C ARG A 27 -36.25 14.82 -12.12
N THR A 28 -34.95 14.99 -12.35
CA THR A 28 -33.99 13.89 -12.44
C THR A 28 -32.88 14.12 -11.42
N LEU A 29 -32.48 13.05 -10.74
CA LEU A 29 -31.27 12.99 -9.90
C LEU A 29 -30.34 11.91 -10.47
N GLY A 30 -29.06 12.23 -10.54
CA GLY A 30 -28.00 11.30 -10.92
C GLY A 30 -27.06 11.05 -9.75
N ALA A 31 -26.58 9.82 -9.63
CA ALA A 31 -25.47 9.46 -8.76
C ALA A 31 -24.49 8.58 -9.55
N GLY A 32 -23.19 8.87 -9.43
CA GLY A 32 -22.14 8.14 -10.12
C GLY A 32 -21.12 7.58 -9.12
N THR A 33 -20.55 6.42 -9.44
CA THR A 33 -19.37 5.88 -8.78
C THR A 33 -18.50 5.16 -9.79
N SER A 34 -17.36 4.61 -9.37
CA SER A 34 -16.53 3.77 -10.24
C SER A 34 -16.10 2.51 -9.51
N VAL A 35 -15.87 1.45 -10.29
CA VAL A 35 -15.31 0.18 -9.80
C VAL A 35 -14.15 -0.18 -10.69
N ARG A 36 -13.03 -0.57 -10.08
CA ARG A 36 -11.87 -1.10 -10.80
C ARG A 36 -11.88 -2.62 -10.68
N THR A 37 -11.66 -3.31 -11.79
CA THR A 37 -11.42 -4.76 -11.78
C THR A 37 -10.05 -5.07 -11.15
N LEU A 38 -9.78 -6.33 -10.79
CA LEU A 38 -8.51 -6.69 -10.17
C LEU A 38 -7.34 -6.53 -11.16
N PRO A 39 -6.17 -6.04 -10.71
CA PRO A 39 -4.98 -6.03 -11.54
C PRO A 39 -4.62 -7.45 -12.00
N PRO A 40 -4.02 -7.61 -13.19
CA PRO A 40 -3.40 -8.88 -13.54
C PRO A 40 -2.32 -9.22 -12.51
N PRO A 41 -2.17 -10.50 -12.14
CA PRO A 41 -1.13 -10.89 -11.20
C PRO A 41 0.25 -10.67 -11.82
N PRO A 42 1.27 -10.28 -11.02
CA PRO A 42 2.63 -10.13 -11.51
C PRO A 42 3.17 -11.46 -12.05
N THR A 43 3.84 -11.41 -13.21
CA THR A 43 4.39 -12.58 -13.90
C THR A 43 5.92 -12.65 -13.86
N ALA A 44 6.56 -11.65 -13.27
CA ALA A 44 8.00 -11.56 -13.04
C ALA A 44 8.26 -10.77 -11.76
N ASP A 45 9.48 -10.86 -11.25
CA ASP A 45 9.91 -10.04 -10.12
C ASP A 45 9.58 -8.56 -10.35
N SER A 46 8.92 -7.96 -9.36
CA SER A 46 8.36 -6.61 -9.49
C SER A 46 8.59 -5.81 -8.21
N TRP A 47 8.95 -4.53 -8.36
CA TRP A 47 8.95 -3.61 -7.23
C TRP A 47 7.52 -3.36 -6.77
N ALA A 48 7.30 -3.32 -5.45
CA ALA A 48 5.98 -3.02 -4.92
C ALA A 48 5.49 -1.63 -5.36
N GLY A 49 6.41 -0.67 -5.43
CA GLY A 49 6.17 0.68 -5.97
C GLY A 49 5.73 0.73 -7.44
N ASP A 50 5.94 -0.32 -8.23
CA ASP A 50 5.52 -0.40 -9.63
C ASP A 50 4.23 -1.20 -9.84
N LEU A 51 3.76 -1.92 -8.81
CA LEU A 51 2.52 -2.68 -8.88
C LEU A 51 1.31 -1.84 -8.48
N ASP A 52 0.20 -2.11 -9.15
CA ASP A 52 -1.10 -1.66 -8.69
C ASP A 52 -1.51 -2.41 -7.42
N TRP A 53 -1.68 -1.68 -6.32
CA TRP A 53 -2.34 -2.23 -5.14
C TRP A 53 -3.86 -2.19 -5.32
N THR A 54 -4.53 -3.16 -4.72
CA THR A 54 -6.00 -3.26 -4.68
C THR A 54 -6.64 -2.36 -3.63
N ALA A 55 -5.89 -2.02 -2.59
CA ALA A 55 -6.30 -1.07 -1.56
C ALA A 55 -5.07 -0.51 -0.84
N SER A 56 -5.17 0.73 -0.38
CA SER A 56 -4.18 1.31 0.53
C SER A 56 -4.88 2.16 1.60
N ARG A 57 -4.25 2.25 2.76
CA ARG A 57 -4.58 3.16 3.87
C ARG A 57 -3.28 3.64 4.49
N ASN A 58 -3.27 4.88 4.91
CA ASN A 58 -2.15 5.50 5.60
C ASN A 58 -2.70 6.34 6.75
N GLY A 59 -1.95 6.43 7.85
CA GLY A 59 -2.37 7.23 9.01
C GLY A 59 -2.31 8.73 8.73
N TRP A 60 -1.41 9.14 7.83
CA TRP A 60 -1.22 10.52 7.43
C TRP A 60 -0.83 10.60 5.95
N GLY A 61 -1.52 11.46 5.19
CA GLY A 61 -1.31 11.58 3.74
C GLY A 61 -1.54 10.30 2.94
N PRO A 62 -1.16 10.31 1.66
CA PRO A 62 -1.15 9.12 0.83
C PRO A 62 0.08 8.24 1.08
N VAL A 63 -0.02 6.98 0.64
CA VAL A 63 1.15 6.12 0.42
C VAL A 63 1.90 6.62 -0.80
N GLU A 64 3.21 6.78 -0.67
CA GLU A 64 4.10 7.30 -1.71
C GLU A 64 4.87 6.17 -2.38
N ARG A 65 5.14 6.32 -3.69
CA ARG A 65 5.90 5.38 -4.50
C ARG A 65 7.29 5.96 -4.74
N ASP A 66 8.33 5.19 -4.42
CA ASP A 66 9.74 5.55 -4.60
C ASP A 66 10.15 6.89 -3.93
N ARG A 67 9.39 7.29 -2.91
CA ARG A 67 9.57 8.53 -2.14
C ARG A 67 9.00 8.33 -0.74
N SER A 68 9.57 8.99 0.27
CA SER A 68 9.08 8.94 1.65
C SER A 68 7.70 9.60 1.76
N ASN A 69 6.99 9.35 2.86
CA ASN A 69 5.75 10.10 3.15
C ASN A 69 6.11 11.56 3.46
N GLY A 70 5.51 12.51 2.76
CA GLY A 70 5.87 13.93 2.81
C GLY A 70 4.85 14.85 3.42
N GLU A 71 3.98 14.32 4.28
CA GLU A 71 2.80 14.97 4.86
C GLU A 71 1.49 14.64 4.14
N SER A 72 0.81 15.62 3.52
CA SER A 72 -0.61 15.51 3.16
C SER A 72 -0.89 15.44 1.67
N GLY A 73 0.05 15.89 0.84
CA GLY A 73 -0.03 15.87 -0.60
C GLY A 73 0.42 14.52 -1.17
N ALA A 74 -0.05 14.20 -2.37
CA ALA A 74 0.62 13.20 -3.18
C ALA A 74 1.81 13.88 -3.85
N GLY A 75 2.99 13.26 -3.83
CA GLY A 75 4.14 13.82 -4.53
C GLY A 75 5.04 14.75 -3.72
N ASP A 76 4.78 14.96 -2.43
CA ASP A 76 5.46 15.96 -1.57
C ASP A 76 6.69 15.48 -0.78
N GLY A 77 6.81 14.17 -0.52
CA GLY A 77 7.93 13.56 0.22
C GLY A 77 9.35 13.71 -0.35
N GLY A 78 10.34 13.30 0.43
CA GLY A 78 11.75 13.28 0.06
C GLY A 78 12.23 11.89 -0.39
N PRO A 79 13.52 11.71 -0.69
CA PRO A 79 14.05 10.38 -1.00
C PRO A 79 13.77 9.39 0.15
N LEU A 80 13.43 8.14 -0.18
CA LEU A 80 13.33 7.06 0.81
C LEU A 80 14.68 6.88 1.48
N LYS A 81 14.76 7.02 2.81
CA LYS A 81 16.05 6.96 3.50
C LYS A 81 15.91 6.39 4.91
N ILE A 82 16.64 5.31 5.19
CA ILE A 82 16.61 4.65 6.51
C ILE A 82 18.04 4.50 7.01
N GLY A 83 18.31 4.99 8.22
CA GLY A 83 19.62 4.85 8.87
C GLY A 83 20.77 5.40 8.01
N GLY A 84 20.52 6.46 7.25
CA GLY A 84 21.49 7.06 6.33
C GLY A 84 21.56 6.45 4.93
N VAL A 85 20.90 5.32 4.66
CA VAL A 85 20.91 4.65 3.34
C VAL A 85 19.72 5.11 2.51
N THR A 86 19.99 5.61 1.30
CA THR A 86 18.95 6.03 0.35
C THR A 86 18.53 4.88 -0.57
N TYR A 87 17.22 4.74 -0.76
CA TYR A 87 16.63 3.72 -1.63
C TYR A 87 16.00 4.37 -2.86
N ALA A 88 16.32 3.86 -4.05
CA ALA A 88 15.74 4.35 -5.31
C ALA A 88 14.34 3.79 -5.57
N LYS A 89 14.02 2.62 -4.99
CA LYS A 89 12.75 1.93 -5.15
C LYS A 89 12.16 1.58 -3.79
N GLY A 90 10.85 1.70 -3.66
CA GLY A 90 10.16 1.36 -2.42
C GLY A 90 8.82 2.06 -2.23
N LEU A 91 8.38 2.10 -0.99
CA LEU A 91 7.12 2.73 -0.59
C LEU A 91 7.35 3.58 0.66
N GLY A 92 6.88 4.83 0.63
CA GLY A 92 6.82 5.71 1.80
C GLY A 92 5.43 5.65 2.42
N THR A 93 5.37 5.41 3.73
CA THR A 93 4.11 5.26 4.48
C THR A 93 4.15 6.07 5.77
N HIS A 94 3.00 6.17 6.42
CA HIS A 94 2.89 6.73 7.76
C HIS A 94 1.97 5.85 8.61
N ALA A 95 2.42 5.42 9.79
CA ALA A 95 1.64 4.51 10.61
C ALA A 95 0.32 5.17 11.12
N PRO A 96 -0.73 4.38 11.37
CA PRO A 96 -0.91 3.01 10.89
C PRO A 96 -1.14 2.98 9.36
N ALA A 97 -0.43 2.09 8.67
CA ALA A 97 -0.53 1.92 7.22
C ALA A 97 -0.87 0.47 6.84
N ARG A 98 -1.56 0.31 5.70
CA ARG A 98 -1.84 -0.99 5.10
C ARG A 98 -1.91 -0.86 3.59
N ILE A 99 -1.17 -1.69 2.86
CA ILE A 99 -1.20 -1.75 1.40
C ILE A 99 -1.47 -3.19 0.98
N ARG A 100 -2.55 -3.42 0.22
CA ARG A 100 -2.97 -4.75 -0.21
C ARG A 100 -2.71 -4.96 -1.68
N TYR A 101 -1.91 -5.97 -2.01
CA TYR A 101 -1.62 -6.41 -3.36
C TYR A 101 -2.37 -7.69 -3.70
N TYR A 102 -2.75 -7.84 -4.98
CA TYR A 102 -3.21 -9.10 -5.53
C TYR A 102 -2.06 -9.76 -6.30
N LEU A 103 -1.66 -10.96 -5.88
CA LEU A 103 -0.55 -11.71 -6.46
C LEU A 103 -1.01 -12.90 -7.30
N GLY A 104 -2.28 -13.31 -7.17
CA GLY A 104 -2.85 -14.43 -7.92
C GLY A 104 -2.09 -15.77 -7.78
N GLY A 105 -1.35 -15.97 -6.68
CA GLY A 105 -0.53 -17.15 -6.44
C GLY A 105 0.74 -17.24 -7.30
N LYS A 106 1.19 -16.13 -7.91
CA LYS A 106 2.32 -16.11 -8.85
C LYS A 106 3.68 -15.77 -8.24
N CYS A 107 3.72 -15.46 -6.95
CA CYS A 107 4.93 -15.07 -6.23
C CYS A 107 5.29 -16.07 -5.15
N THR A 108 6.57 -16.13 -4.81
CA THR A 108 7.13 -17.05 -3.81
C THR A 108 7.61 -16.31 -2.57
N SER A 109 8.15 -15.10 -2.72
CA SER A 109 8.60 -14.29 -1.58
C SER A 109 8.39 -12.79 -1.79
N PHE A 110 8.37 -12.07 -0.67
CA PHE A 110 8.48 -10.62 -0.62
C PHE A 110 9.68 -10.24 0.24
N THR A 111 10.45 -9.25 -0.21
CA THR A 111 11.62 -8.72 0.52
C THR A 111 11.58 -7.21 0.60
N ALA A 112 12.03 -6.65 1.72
CA ALA A 112 12.23 -5.21 1.89
C ALA A 112 13.28 -4.92 2.98
N GLU A 113 13.83 -3.72 2.96
CA GLU A 113 14.58 -3.11 4.05
C GLU A 113 13.67 -2.04 4.68
N VAL A 114 13.27 -2.23 5.93
CA VAL A 114 12.21 -1.42 6.56
C VAL A 114 12.73 -0.64 7.76
N GLY A 115 12.16 0.54 8.00
CA GLY A 115 12.52 1.37 9.14
C GLY A 115 11.82 2.73 9.14
N VAL A 116 12.07 3.51 10.18
CA VAL A 116 11.64 4.91 10.23
C VAL A 116 12.44 5.72 9.20
N ASP A 117 11.76 6.59 8.46
CA ASP A 117 12.41 7.47 7.48
C ASP A 117 13.27 8.53 8.18
N ASP A 118 14.44 8.81 7.62
CA ASP A 118 15.43 9.75 8.15
C ASP A 118 14.90 11.20 8.25
N ALA A 119 13.80 11.56 7.58
CA ALA A 119 13.14 12.85 7.80
C ALA A 119 12.65 13.00 9.25
N GLN A 120 12.42 11.88 9.96
CA GLN A 120 12.02 11.82 11.36
C GLN A 120 13.21 11.49 12.27
N ALA A 121 14.35 12.13 12.04
CA ALA A 121 15.68 11.82 12.59
C ALA A 121 15.81 11.50 14.11
N THR A 122 14.84 11.86 14.95
CA THR A 122 14.90 11.62 16.40
C THR A 122 13.62 11.06 17.01
N ARG A 123 12.57 10.81 16.20
CA ARG A 123 11.23 10.47 16.68
C ARG A 123 10.55 9.45 15.79
N GLY A 124 9.46 8.87 16.28
CA GLY A 124 8.70 7.84 15.58
C GLY A 124 9.09 6.45 16.06
N SER A 125 8.09 5.59 16.15
CA SER A 125 8.27 4.20 16.51
C SER A 125 7.26 3.36 15.75
N VAL A 126 7.74 2.36 15.01
CA VAL A 126 6.87 1.59 14.10
C VAL A 126 7.17 0.11 14.15
N ARG A 127 6.17 -0.70 13.83
CA ARG A 127 6.32 -2.14 13.61
C ARG A 127 5.82 -2.50 12.23
N PHE A 128 6.66 -3.17 11.46
CA PHE A 128 6.34 -3.67 10.14
C PHE A 128 5.87 -5.12 10.22
N SER A 129 4.89 -5.49 9.41
CA SER A 129 4.54 -6.89 9.19
C SER A 129 4.02 -7.14 7.78
N VAL A 130 4.13 -8.38 7.34
CA VAL A 130 3.57 -8.85 6.07
C VAL A 130 2.64 -10.02 6.35
N THR A 131 1.43 -9.92 5.82
CA THR A 131 0.46 -11.03 5.86
C THR A 131 0.23 -11.56 4.45
N ALA A 132 -0.04 -12.86 4.35
CA ALA A 132 -0.43 -13.50 3.09
C ALA A 132 -1.73 -14.29 3.32
N ASP A 133 -2.76 -13.98 2.54
CA ASP A 133 -4.13 -14.50 2.69
C ASP A 133 -4.65 -14.46 4.15
N GLY A 134 -4.29 -13.39 4.88
CA GLY A 134 -4.74 -13.13 6.24
C GLY A 134 -3.85 -13.72 7.35
N ALA A 135 -2.83 -14.51 7.01
CA ALA A 135 -1.87 -15.04 7.99
C ALA A 135 -0.59 -14.18 8.04
N GLU A 136 -0.16 -13.74 9.23
CA GLU A 136 1.13 -13.06 9.41
C GLU A 136 2.27 -14.02 9.05
N LYS A 137 3.17 -13.57 8.17
CA LYS A 137 4.32 -14.34 7.68
C LYS A 137 5.62 -13.90 8.32
N VAL A 138 5.73 -12.61 8.60
CA VAL A 138 6.88 -12.00 9.24
C VAL A 138 6.46 -10.68 9.87
N ALA A 139 7.17 -10.31 10.93
CA ALA A 139 7.11 -8.98 11.50
C ALA A 139 8.47 -8.56 12.05
N SER A 140 8.74 -7.26 12.03
CA SER A 140 9.91 -6.67 12.66
C SER A 140 9.72 -6.58 14.18
N PRO A 141 10.79 -6.34 14.96
CA PRO A 141 10.65 -5.67 16.25
C PRO A 141 10.06 -4.26 16.06
N VAL A 142 9.78 -3.56 17.17
CA VAL A 142 9.56 -2.10 17.09
C VAL A 142 10.88 -1.45 16.70
N LEU A 143 10.83 -0.58 15.69
CA LEU A 143 11.96 0.17 15.16
C LEU A 143 11.74 1.66 15.44
N GLY A 144 12.75 2.33 15.96
CA GLY A 144 12.76 3.78 16.16
C GLY A 144 13.67 4.50 15.15
N ALA A 145 13.66 5.84 15.21
CA ALA A 145 14.43 6.70 14.31
C ALA A 145 15.94 6.44 14.23
N ALA A 146 16.54 5.90 15.29
CA ALA A 146 17.98 5.64 15.35
C ALA A 146 18.35 4.21 14.90
N ASP A 147 17.36 3.35 14.68
CA ASP A 147 17.63 1.97 14.29
C ASP A 147 18.03 1.89 12.81
N PRO A 148 18.99 1.02 12.45
CA PRO A 148 19.29 0.74 11.06
C PRO A 148 18.13 0.01 10.39
N ALA A 149 18.09 0.02 9.06
CA ALA A 149 17.10 -0.72 8.30
C ALA A 149 17.07 -2.21 8.68
N TRP A 150 15.87 -2.72 8.97
CA TRP A 150 15.64 -4.12 9.27
C TRP A 150 15.32 -4.90 8.00
N LYS A 151 16.00 -6.02 7.78
CA LYS A 151 15.78 -6.86 6.60
C LYS A 151 14.57 -7.76 6.81
N LEU A 152 13.53 -7.52 6.01
CA LEU A 152 12.28 -8.26 6.04
C LEU A 152 12.23 -9.24 4.86
N THR A 153 11.88 -10.49 5.13
CA THR A 153 11.61 -11.51 4.11
C THR A 153 10.37 -12.30 4.53
N ALA A 154 9.40 -12.41 3.63
CA ALA A 154 8.15 -13.14 3.84
C ALA A 154 7.99 -14.23 2.78
N ASP A 155 7.61 -15.44 3.20
CA ASP A 155 7.13 -16.49 2.29
C ASP A 155 5.66 -16.20 1.95
N VAL A 156 5.42 -15.92 0.67
CA VAL A 156 4.08 -15.61 0.11
C VAL A 156 3.68 -16.63 -0.95
N SER A 157 4.33 -17.79 -0.96
CA SER A 157 4.10 -18.87 -1.93
C SER A 157 2.63 -19.26 -2.00
N GLY A 158 2.07 -19.20 -3.21
CA GLY A 158 0.67 -19.55 -3.49
C GLY A 158 -0.37 -18.55 -2.98
N ALA A 159 0.04 -17.45 -2.36
CA ALA A 159 -0.89 -16.47 -1.81
C ALA A 159 -1.61 -15.68 -2.92
N LYS A 160 -2.92 -15.48 -2.75
CA LYS A 160 -3.70 -14.61 -3.65
C LYS A 160 -3.53 -13.15 -3.30
N TYR A 161 -3.51 -12.84 -2.00
CA TYR A 161 -3.36 -11.49 -1.49
C TYR A 161 -2.23 -11.39 -0.49
N VAL A 162 -1.52 -10.27 -0.53
CA VAL A 162 -0.53 -9.89 0.47
C VAL A 162 -0.86 -8.49 0.98
N GLU A 163 -0.75 -8.29 2.29
CA GLU A 163 -0.82 -6.97 2.91
C GLU A 163 0.52 -6.60 3.53
N LEU A 164 1.05 -5.44 3.16
CA LEU A 164 2.16 -4.77 3.82
C LEU A 164 1.57 -3.85 4.88
N ILE A 165 1.95 -4.03 6.13
CA ILE A 165 1.33 -3.37 7.28
C ILE A 165 2.40 -2.64 8.09
N VAL A 166 2.08 -1.41 8.49
CA VAL A 166 2.85 -0.65 9.48
C VAL A 166 1.91 -0.29 10.62
N GLN A 167 2.29 -0.63 11.84
CA GLN A 167 1.61 -0.24 13.07
C GLN A 167 2.48 0.77 13.82
N ASP A 168 1.86 1.59 14.69
CA ASP A 168 2.62 2.37 15.66
C ASP A 168 3.34 1.43 16.65
N GLY A 169 4.44 1.89 17.23
CA GLY A 169 5.24 1.14 18.18
C GLY A 169 4.70 1.18 19.61
N GLY A 170 3.48 1.68 19.82
CA GLY A 170 2.79 1.74 21.11
C GLY A 170 2.82 3.11 21.79
N ASP A 171 3.36 4.14 21.15
CA ASP A 171 3.44 5.52 21.67
C ASP A 171 2.55 6.52 20.89
N GLY A 172 1.66 6.00 20.03
CA GLY A 172 0.83 6.79 19.13
C GLY A 172 1.57 7.17 17.84
N ASN A 173 0.85 7.64 16.84
CA ASN A 173 1.41 7.70 15.48
C ASN A 173 2.30 8.92 15.16
N GLY A 174 2.70 9.70 16.15
CA GLY A 174 3.39 10.96 15.89
C GLY A 174 4.80 10.73 15.32
N ASN A 175 5.06 11.23 14.11
CA ASN A 175 6.35 11.11 13.39
C ASN A 175 6.63 9.68 12.89
N ASP A 176 5.60 8.85 12.71
CA ASP A 176 5.74 7.47 12.25
C ASP A 176 5.87 7.36 10.73
N HIS A 177 6.74 8.17 10.12
CA HIS A 177 7.08 8.05 8.70
C HIS A 177 7.90 6.78 8.54
N ALA A 178 7.39 5.86 7.74
CA ALA A 178 7.86 4.50 7.67
C ALA A 178 8.11 4.10 6.22
N ASP A 179 9.32 3.64 5.95
CA ASP A 179 9.77 3.31 4.62
C ASP A 179 9.91 1.81 4.42
N TRP A 180 9.50 1.36 3.24
CA TRP A 180 9.79 0.04 2.69
C TRP A 180 10.82 0.18 1.56
N GLY A 181 12.09 0.27 1.89
CA GLY A 181 13.20 0.33 0.94
C GLY A 181 13.39 -0.99 0.19
N ASN A 182 13.71 -0.91 -1.11
CA ASN A 182 13.89 -2.07 -1.99
C ASN A 182 12.72 -3.08 -1.94
N ALA A 183 11.50 -2.62 -1.66
CA ALA A 183 10.33 -3.47 -1.53
C ALA A 183 10.02 -4.22 -2.84
N ARG A 184 10.15 -5.54 -2.83
CA ARG A 184 10.10 -6.37 -4.04
C ARG A 184 9.34 -7.66 -3.82
N PHE A 185 8.46 -7.98 -4.77
CA PHE A 185 7.84 -9.29 -4.91
C PHE A 185 8.66 -10.12 -5.89
N HIS A 186 8.94 -11.37 -5.52
CA HIS A 186 9.65 -12.33 -6.37
C HIS A 186 8.63 -13.29 -6.99
N CYS A 187 8.47 -13.23 -8.30
CA CYS A 187 7.36 -13.84 -9.03
C CYS A 187 7.81 -14.42 -10.38
N GLY A 188 6.97 -15.27 -10.96
CA GLY A 188 7.25 -15.85 -12.29
C GLY A 188 7.99 -17.19 -12.27
N GLY A 189 7.69 -18.03 -11.28
CA GLY A 189 8.02 -19.46 -11.30
C GLY A 189 7.07 -20.29 -12.15
#